data_AF-F0F3V5-F1
#
_entry.id   AF-F0F3V5-F1
#
_cell.length_a   1.000
_cell.length_b   1.000
_cell.length_c   1.000
_cell.angle_alpha   90.00
_cell.angle_beta   90.00
_cell.angle_gamma   90.00
#
_symmetry.space_group_name_H-M   'P 1'
#
loop_
_entity.id
_entity.type
_entity.pdbx_description
1 polymer ?
#
loop_
_entity_poly.entity_id
_entity_poly.type
_entity_poly.pdbx_seq_one_letter_code
_entity_poly.pdbx_strand_id
1 'polypeptide(L)'
;MAVQHIKELWQRWQKDFWRVFRFGITGTLCSLIHYGIYCLCLLFTNTTLAYTAGYGVGLVCNYGLTTYFTFRGRPSKCNAAGFAGSHIVNYLLEIGLLHLFLWTGVSKWLSPVLVMVIAVPINFLLLRLVFIRKA
;
A
#
# COMPACT_ATOMS: atom_id res chain seq x y z
N MET A 1 28.22 -17.47 -24.41
CA MET A 1 27.04 -16.59 -24.62
C MET A 1 25.82 -17.03 -23.80
N ALA A 2 25.32 -18.27 -23.92
CA ALA A 2 24.12 -18.71 -23.17
C ALA A 2 24.27 -18.66 -21.63
N VAL A 3 25.43 -19.05 -21.08
CA VAL A 3 25.66 -19.07 -19.61
C VAL A 3 25.70 -17.65 -19.01
N GLN A 4 26.25 -16.67 -19.73
CA GLN A 4 26.23 -15.26 -19.31
C GLN A 4 24.81 -14.71 -19.32
N HIS A 5 24.03 -15.02 -20.36
CA HIS A 5 22.64 -14.58 -20.47
C HIS A 5 21.76 -15.16 -19.34
N ILE A 6 21.94 -16.44 -18.99
CA ILE A 6 21.24 -17.06 -17.86
C ILE A 6 21.62 -16.41 -16.52
N LYS A 7 22.91 -16.10 -16.30
CA LYS A 7 23.36 -15.38 -15.10
C LYS A 7 22.76 -13.98 -15.00
N GLU A 8 22.65 -13.25 -16.11
CA GLU A 8 22.04 -11.93 -16.15
C GLU A 8 20.54 -11.98 -15.86
N LEU A 9 19.82 -12.94 -16.45
CA LEU A 9 18.39 -13.17 -16.17
C LEU A 9 18.16 -13.52 -14.69
N TRP A 10 18.99 -14.39 -14.12
CA TRP A 10 18.92 -14.78 -12.71
C TRP A 10 19.16 -13.60 -11.76
N GLN A 11 20.18 -12.77 -12.05
CA GLN A 11 20.46 -11.58 -11.23
C GLN A 11 19.37 -10.51 -11.34
N ARG A 12 18.77 -10.30 -12.53
CA ARG A 12 17.59 -9.43 -12.68
C ARG A 12 16.42 -9.95 -11.85
N TRP A 13 16.11 -11.24 -11.97
CA TRP A 13 15.02 -11.87 -11.24
C TRP A 13 15.19 -11.76 -9.72
N GLN A 14 16.40 -12.01 -9.20
CA GLN A 14 16.70 -11.81 -7.77
C GLN A 14 16.47 -10.35 -7.33
N LYS A 15 16.94 -9.37 -8.11
CA LYS A 15 16.77 -7.94 -7.77
C LYS A 15 15.30 -7.53 -7.75
N ASP A 16 14.51 -8.01 -8.70
CA ASP A 16 13.08 -7.72 -8.78
C ASP A 16 12.30 -8.42 -7.65
N PHE A 17 12.63 -9.68 -7.35
CA PHE A 17 12.06 -10.42 -6.21
C PHE A 17 12.31 -9.69 -4.88
N TRP A 18 13.55 -9.28 -4.61
CA TRP A 18 13.88 -8.56 -3.38
C TRP A 18 13.18 -7.20 -3.26
N ARG A 19 12.88 -6.55 -4.39
CA ARG A 19 12.10 -5.31 -4.42
C ARG A 19 10.64 -5.56 -4.04
N VAL A 20 10.02 -6.58 -4.64
CA VAL A 20 8.63 -6.97 -4.32
C VAL A 20 8.53 -7.45 -2.88
N PHE A 21 9.50 -8.22 -2.39
CA PHE A 21 9.53 -8.72 -1.01
C PHE A 21 9.63 -7.58 0.02
N ARG A 22 10.54 -6.61 -0.19
CA ARG A 22 10.64 -5.43 0.69
C ARG A 22 9.38 -4.57 0.65
N PHE A 23 8.78 -4.44 -0.53
CA PHE A 23 7.50 -3.76 -0.69
C PHE A 23 6.39 -4.48 0.09
N GLY A 24 6.34 -5.82 0.01
CA GLY A 24 5.38 -6.65 0.75
C GLY A 24 5.49 -6.44 2.26
N ILE A 25 6.70 -6.55 2.82
CA ILE A 25 6.93 -6.33 4.26
C ILE A 25 6.50 -4.91 4.68
N THR A 26 6.94 -3.91 3.92
CA THR A 26 6.62 -2.50 4.22
C THR A 26 5.11 -2.27 4.17
N GLY A 27 4.46 -2.76 3.12
CA GLY A 27 3.01 -2.69 2.94
C GLY A 27 2.26 -3.35 4.10
N THR A 28 2.62 -4.59 4.46
CA THR A 28 2.01 -5.30 5.59
C THR A 28 2.16 -4.54 6.90
N LEU A 29 3.36 -4.03 7.20
CA LEU A 29 3.58 -3.25 8.43
C LEU A 29 2.72 -1.99 8.46
N CYS A 30 2.62 -1.26 7.34
CA CYS A 30 1.77 -0.09 7.24
C CYS A 30 0.28 -0.44 7.36
N SER A 31 -0.18 -1.54 6.78
CA SER A 31 -1.55 -2.03 6.92
C SER A 31 -1.89 -2.40 8.37
N LEU A 32 -0.96 -3.02 9.09
CA LEU A 32 -1.12 -3.31 10.52
C LEU A 32 -1.23 -2.02 11.35
N ILE A 33 -0.40 -1.02 11.05
CA ILE A 33 -0.47 0.30 11.70
C ILE A 33 -1.81 0.97 11.40
N HIS A 34 -2.24 0.97 10.13
CA HIS A 34 -3.55 1.49 9.72
C HIS A 34 -4.65 0.82 10.52
N TYR A 35 -4.72 -0.51 10.54
CA TYR A 35 -5.75 -1.23 11.28
C TYR A 35 -5.69 -0.98 12.78
N GLY A 36 -4.49 -0.88 13.36
CA GLY A 36 -4.31 -0.53 14.77
C GLY A 36 -4.87 0.85 15.10
N ILE A 37 -4.54 1.86 14.31
CA ILE A 37 -5.09 3.23 14.46
C ILE A 37 -6.59 3.24 14.24
N TYR A 38 -7.09 2.51 13.24
CA TYR A 38 -8.52 2.33 13.02
C TYR A 38 -9.20 1.82 14.29
N CYS A 39 -8.73 0.72 14.87
CA CYS A 39 -9.30 0.13 16.07
C CYS A 39 -9.30 1.13 17.25
N LEU A 40 -8.21 1.86 17.45
CA LEU A 40 -8.10 2.86 18.51
C LEU A 40 -9.07 4.03 18.30
N CYS A 41 -9.12 4.59 17.10
CA CYS A 41 -10.03 5.69 16.77
C CYS A 41 -11.50 5.27 16.80
N LEU A 42 -11.80 4.01 16.46
CA LEU A 42 -13.16 3.46 16.47
C LEU A 42 -13.78 3.44 17.88
N LEU A 43 -12.95 3.43 18.93
CA LEU A 43 -13.43 3.51 20.32
C LEU A 43 -14.07 4.87 20.63
N PHE A 44 -13.71 5.91 19.89
CA PHE A 44 -14.10 7.29 20.17
C PHE A 44 -14.87 7.96 19.02
N THR A 45 -14.92 7.34 17.84
CA THR A 45 -15.45 7.94 16.61
C THR A 45 -16.23 6.93 15.75
N ASN A 46 -16.82 7.40 14.65
CA ASN A 46 -17.51 6.53 13.70
C ASN A 46 -16.52 5.76 12.79
N THR A 47 -17.03 4.73 12.12
CA THR A 47 -16.24 3.82 11.29
C THR A 47 -15.48 4.53 10.17
N THR A 48 -16.11 5.49 9.50
CA THR A 48 -15.51 6.25 8.40
C THR A 48 -14.34 7.09 8.90
N LEU A 49 -14.54 7.90 9.95
CA LEU A 49 -13.49 8.75 10.52
C LEU A 49 -12.32 7.93 11.07
N ALA A 50 -12.61 6.84 11.78
CA ALA A 50 -11.59 5.92 12.26
C ALA A 50 -10.77 5.33 11.10
N TYR A 51 -11.43 4.95 10.01
CA TYR A 51 -10.76 4.36 8.84
C TYR A 51 -9.91 5.38 8.11
N THR A 52 -10.41 6.59 7.93
CA THR A 52 -9.66 7.72 7.34
C THR A 52 -8.43 8.06 8.18
N ALA A 53 -8.55 8.11 9.51
CA ALA A 53 -7.42 8.37 10.39
C ALA A 53 -6.35 7.28 10.27
N GLY A 54 -6.76 6.02 10.29
CA GLY A 54 -5.84 4.89 10.08
C GLY A 54 -5.16 4.94 8.72
N TYR A 55 -5.90 5.26 7.66
CA TYR A 55 -5.35 5.39 6.30
C TYR A 55 -4.32 6.52 6.24
N GLY A 56 -4.62 7.68 6.83
CA GLY A 56 -3.70 8.82 6.90
C GLY A 56 -2.39 8.48 7.60
N VAL A 57 -2.45 7.84 8.77
CA VAL A 57 -1.25 7.42 9.51
C VAL A 57 -0.49 6.34 8.75
N GLY A 58 -1.19 5.35 8.20
CA GLY A 58 -0.61 4.29 7.38
C GLY A 58 0.12 4.84 6.15
N LEU A 59 -0.46 5.85 5.49
CA LEU A 59 0.12 6.53 4.34
C LEU A 59 1.42 7.26 4.69
N VAL A 60 1.44 8.01 5.79
CA VAL A 60 2.64 8.71 6.27
C VAL A 60 3.75 7.71 6.60
N CYS A 61 3.40 6.62 7.29
CA CYS A 61 4.33 5.54 7.59
C CYS A 61 4.87 4.88 6.31
N ASN A 62 3.98 4.60 5.35
CA ASN A 62 4.34 3.98 4.08
C ASN A 62 5.28 4.86 3.28
N TYR A 63 5.00 6.16 3.19
CA TYR A 63 5.90 7.11 2.54
C TYR A 63 7.28 7.13 3.21
N GLY A 64 7.32 7.24 4.55
CA GLY A 64 8.58 7.22 5.30
C GLY A 64 9.40 5.95 5.07
N LEU A 65 8.81 4.77 5.29
CA LEU A 65 9.49 3.49 5.10
C LEU A 65 9.90 3.29 3.64
N THR A 66 9.03 3.64 2.68
CA THR A 66 9.34 3.48 1.26
C THR A 66 10.47 4.41 0.83
N THR A 67 10.48 5.68 1.27
CA THR A 67 11.52 6.65 0.94
C THR A 67 12.86 6.31 1.63
N TYR A 68 12.86 6.04 2.93
CA TYR A 68 14.10 5.86 3.71
C TYR A 68 14.63 4.42 3.67
N PHE A 69 13.76 3.41 3.75
CA PHE A 69 14.16 2.00 3.83
C PHE A 69 14.21 1.32 2.45
N THR A 70 13.18 1.52 1.61
CA THR A 70 13.07 0.81 0.32
C THR A 70 13.90 1.45 -0.80
N PHE A 71 13.83 2.76 -0.99
CA PHE A 71 14.51 3.44 -2.09
C PHE A 71 15.86 4.09 -1.73
N ARG A 72 16.14 4.34 -0.45
CA ARG A 72 17.41 4.96 0.04
C ARG A 72 17.84 6.19 -0.79
N GLY A 73 16.89 6.91 -1.38
CA GLY A 73 17.14 7.89 -2.43
C GLY A 73 16.29 9.15 -2.25
N ARG A 74 16.73 10.28 -2.83
CA ARG A 74 16.00 11.56 -2.76
C ARG A 74 14.69 11.42 -3.54
N PRO A 75 13.51 11.66 -2.92
CA PRO A 75 12.24 11.58 -3.64
C PRO A 75 12.22 12.60 -4.79
N SER A 76 12.04 12.14 -6.03
CA SER A 76 11.82 13.05 -7.15
C SER A 76 10.37 13.57 -7.11
N LYS A 77 10.15 14.85 -7.45
CA LYS A 77 8.80 15.45 -7.46
C LYS A 77 7.80 14.64 -8.31
N CYS A 78 8.29 14.02 -9.39
CA CYS A 78 7.50 13.18 -10.30
C CYS A 78 7.02 11.87 -9.65
N ASN A 79 7.85 11.27 -8.79
CA ASN A 79 7.54 10.03 -8.08
C ASN A 79 6.61 10.30 -6.89
N ALA A 80 6.80 11.42 -6.20
CA ALA A 80 5.91 11.85 -5.13
C ALA A 80 4.49 12.15 -5.64
N ALA A 81 4.35 12.83 -6.79
CA ALA A 81 3.05 13.09 -7.40
C ALA A 81 2.33 11.79 -7.82
N GLY A 82 3.06 10.84 -8.41
CA GLY A 82 2.52 9.52 -8.75
C GLY A 82 2.08 8.73 -7.51
N PHE A 83 2.90 8.76 -6.46
CA PHE A 83 2.57 8.13 -5.18
C PHE A 83 1.31 8.75 -4.56
N ALA A 84 1.23 10.08 -4.47
CA ALA A 84 0.05 10.77 -3.93
C ALA A 84 -1.20 10.46 -4.76
N GLY A 85 -1.12 10.53 -6.09
CA GLY A 85 -2.23 10.21 -6.99
C GLY A 85 -2.73 8.77 -6.82
N SER A 86 -1.81 7.80 -6.76
CA SER A 86 -2.18 6.39 -6.52
C SER A 86 -2.89 6.20 -5.18
N HIS A 87 -2.48 6.90 -4.14
CA HIS A 87 -3.11 6.80 -2.82
C HIS A 87 -4.45 7.53 -2.72
N ILE A 88 -4.72 8.54 -3.56
CA ILE A 88 -6.07 9.11 -3.65
C ILE A 88 -7.03 8.07 -4.24
N VAL A 89 -6.65 7.44 -5.37
CA VAL A 89 -7.46 6.39 -6.01
C VAL A 89 -7.65 5.21 -5.06
N ASN A 90 -6.58 4.78 -4.38
CA ASN A 90 -6.63 3.70 -3.43
C ASN A 90 -7.54 4.02 -2.23
N TYR A 91 -7.48 5.24 -1.70
CA TYR A 91 -8.35 5.66 -0.60
C TYR A 91 -9.84 5.65 -0.98
N LEU A 92 -10.17 6.14 -2.19
CA LEU A 92 -11.54 6.14 -2.69
C LEU A 92 -12.08 4.72 -2.87
N LEU A 93 -11.24 3.81 -3.37
CA LEU A 93 -11.57 2.39 -3.45
C LEU A 93 -11.82 1.80 -2.06
N GLU A 94 -10.91 2.04 -1.11
CA GLU A 94 -11.01 1.49 0.24
C GLU A 94 -12.25 1.99 0.98
N ILE A 95 -12.56 3.29 0.90
CA ILE A 95 -13.74 3.84 1.57
C ILE A 95 -15.03 3.34 0.89
N GLY A 96 -15.04 3.20 -0.43
CA GLY A 96 -16.15 2.60 -1.16
C GLY A 96 -16.42 1.16 -0.72
N LEU A 97 -15.36 0.33 -0.64
CA LEU A 97 -15.46 -1.05 -0.17
C LEU A 97 -15.86 -1.13 1.31
N LEU A 98 -15.36 -0.23 2.16
CA LEU A 98 -15.73 -0.17 3.57
C LEU A 98 -17.24 0.04 3.72
N HIS A 99 -17.79 1.04 3.03
CA HIS A 99 -19.23 1.31 3.06
C HIS A 99 -20.05 0.16 2.43
N LEU A 100 -19.54 -0.47 1.37
CA LEU A 100 -20.17 -1.65 0.78
C LEU A 100 -20.27 -2.80 1.79
N PHE A 101 -19.19 -3.15 2.49
CA PHE A 101 -19.21 -4.23 3.48
C PHE A 101 -20.07 -3.91 4.70
N LEU A 102 -20.04 -2.66 5.18
CA LEU A 102 -20.93 -2.24 6.26
C LEU A 102 -22.41 -2.34 5.83
N TRP A 103 -22.73 -1.98 4.58
CA TRP A 103 -24.09 -2.05 4.07
C TRP A 103 -24.60 -3.48 3.93
N THR A 104 -23.72 -4.45 3.61
CA THR A 104 -24.07 -5.88 3.60
C THR A 104 -24.15 -6.51 4.99
N GLY A 105 -23.95 -5.73 6.06
CA GLY A 105 -24.07 -6.18 7.45
C GLY A 105 -22.78 -6.77 8.04
N VAL A 106 -21.64 -6.65 7.35
CA VAL A 106 -20.35 -7.06 7.92
C VAL A 106 -20.01 -6.16 9.11
N SER A 107 -19.51 -6.78 10.19
CA SER A 107 -19.15 -6.04 11.40
C SER A 107 -18.08 -4.98 11.13
N LYS A 108 -18.17 -3.85 11.83
CA LYS A 108 -17.17 -2.76 11.75
C LYS A 108 -15.73 -3.23 12.00
N TRP A 109 -15.53 -4.28 12.80
CA TRP A 109 -14.21 -4.85 13.05
C TRP A 109 -13.67 -5.66 11.88
N LEU A 110 -14.54 -6.38 11.16
CA LEU A 110 -14.14 -7.26 10.06
C LEU A 110 -14.10 -6.54 8.70
N SER A 111 -14.95 -5.55 8.48
CA SER A 111 -15.01 -4.82 7.20
C SER A 111 -13.64 -4.27 6.76
N PRO A 112 -12.86 -3.59 7.61
CA PRO A 112 -11.52 -3.12 7.26
C PRO A 112 -10.57 -4.22 6.80
N VAL A 113 -10.65 -5.40 7.43
CA VAL A 113 -9.80 -6.55 7.07
C VAL A 113 -10.14 -7.02 5.66
N LEU A 114 -11.43 -7.13 5.32
CA LEU A 114 -11.88 -7.49 3.97
C LEU A 114 -11.47 -6.43 2.93
N VAL A 115 -11.58 -5.15 3.28
CA VAL A 115 -11.09 -4.06 2.43
C VAL A 115 -9.60 -4.24 2.14
N MET A 116 -8.77 -4.47 3.17
CA MET A 116 -7.32 -4.61 3.00
C MET A 116 -6.94 -5.81 2.13
N VAL A 117 -7.64 -6.93 2.24
CA VAL A 117 -7.41 -8.12 1.39
C VAL A 117 -7.57 -7.79 -0.10
N ILE A 118 -8.48 -6.87 -0.45
CA ILE A 118 -8.74 -6.46 -1.83
C ILE A 118 -7.85 -5.28 -2.24
N ALA A 119 -7.74 -4.26 -1.39
CA ALA A 119 -7.07 -3.00 -1.70
C ALA A 119 -5.55 -3.14 -1.76
N VAL A 120 -4.93 -3.99 -0.93
CA VAL A 120 -3.46 -4.16 -0.92
C VAL A 120 -2.94 -4.68 -2.28
N PRO A 121 -3.51 -5.75 -2.88
CA PRO A 121 -3.15 -6.17 -4.24
C PRO A 121 -3.36 -5.08 -5.30
N ILE A 122 -4.47 -4.34 -5.21
CA ILE A 122 -4.79 -3.29 -6.18
C ILE A 122 -3.81 -2.11 -6.06
N ASN A 123 -3.46 -1.70 -4.84
CA ASN A 123 -2.48 -0.66 -4.59
C ASN A 123 -1.10 -1.03 -5.17
N PHE A 124 -0.70 -2.29 -5.00
CA PHE A 124 0.53 -2.80 -5.63
C PHE A 124 0.51 -2.66 -7.16
N LEU A 125 -0.60 -3.02 -7.81
CA LEU A 125 -0.75 -2.87 -9.26
C LEU A 125 -0.75 -1.40 -9.70
N LEU A 126 -1.44 -0.52 -8.97
CA LEU A 126 -1.45 0.93 -9.24
C LEU A 126 -0.04 1.52 -9.17
N LEU A 127 0.69 1.24 -8.09
CA LEU A 127 2.07 1.70 -7.93
C LEU A 127 2.94 1.12 -9.05
N ARG A 128 2.81 -0.16 -9.39
CA ARG A 128 3.53 -0.76 -10.51
C ARG A 128 3.29 -0.02 -11.82
N LEU A 129 2.06 0.35 -12.16
CA LEU A 129 1.74 1.09 -13.39
C LEU A 129 2.32 2.52 -13.38
N VAL A 130 2.22 3.21 -12.25
CA VAL A 130 2.72 4.59 -12.08
C VAL A 130 4.24 4.64 -12.19
N PHE A 131 4.94 3.66 -11.60
CA PHE A 131 6.40 3.62 -11.58
C PHE A 131 7.02 3.00 -12.84
N ILE A 132 6.37 2.03 -13.50
CA ILE A 132 6.90 1.42 -14.73
C ILE A 132 6.76 2.35 -15.94
N ARG A 133 5.70 3.17 -16.03
CA ARG A 133 5.50 4.09 -17.17
C ARG A 133 6.53 5.22 -17.28
N LYS A 134 7.47 5.35 -16.33
CA LYS A 134 8.52 6.38 -16.31
C LYS A 134 9.94 5.80 -16.30
N ALA A 135 10.10 4.49 -16.42
CA ALA A 135 11.39 3.81 -16.49
C ALA A 135 11.87 3.60 -17.93
#